data_AF-A0A379AGX8-F1
#
_entry.id   AF-A0A379AGX8-F1
#
_cell.length_a   1.000
_cell.length_b   1.000
_cell.length_c   1.000
_cell.angle_alpha   90.00
_cell.angle_beta   90.00
_cell.angle_gamma   90.00
#
_symmetry.space_group_name_H-M   'P 1'
#
loop_
_entity.id
_entity.type
_entity.pdbx_description
1 polymer ?
#
loop_
_entity_poly.entity_id
_entity_poly.type
_entity_poly.pdbx_seq_one_letter_code
_entity_poly.pdbx_strand_id
1 'polypeptide(L)' 'MSNTLTRYIVTFHYQESGLSDILELTSAMTAAGFTTTMTDDDGHPHELGTNSYGIVSTLEA' A
#
# COMPACT_ATOMS: atom_id res chain seq x y z
N MET A 1 -8.71 -24.79 -7.57
CA MET A 1 -8.98 -23.72 -6.58
C MET A 1 -8.79 -22.41 -7.31
N SER A 2 -9.81 -21.56 -7.39
CA SER A 2 -9.70 -20.23 -7.96
C SER A 2 -8.85 -19.39 -7.01
N ASN A 3 -7.67 -18.99 -7.47
CA ASN A 3 -6.77 -18.12 -6.72
C ASN A 3 -7.36 -16.71 -6.80
N THR A 4 -8.23 -16.35 -5.85
CA THR A 4 -8.82 -15.02 -5.81
C THR A 4 -7.72 -14.02 -5.49
N LEU A 5 -7.54 -13.05 -6.37
CA LEU A 5 -6.55 -11.99 -6.23
C LEU A 5 -7.23 -10.82 -5.51
N THR A 6 -6.84 -10.55 -4.27
CA THR A 6 -7.44 -9.50 -3.45
C THR A 6 -6.52 -8.29 -3.37
N ARG A 7 -7.10 -7.09 -3.49
CA ARG A 7 -6.41 -5.80 -3.36
C ARG A 7 -6.61 -5.27 -1.95
N TYR A 8 -5.53 -4.95 -1.26
CA TYR A 8 -5.55 -4.42 0.10
C TYR A 8 -4.90 -3.04 0.16
N ILE A 9 -5.49 -2.14 0.95
CA ILE A 9 -4.86 -0.88 1.36
C ILE A 9 -4.44 -1.06 2.82
N VAL A 10 -3.16 -0.86 3.10
CA VAL A 10 -2.61 -0.87 4.45
C VAL A 10 -2.26 0.56 4.85
N THR A 11 -2.94 1.07 5.87
CA THR A 11 -2.71 2.40 6.42
C THR A 11 -2.04 2.30 7.78
N PHE A 12 -0.87 2.93 7.91
CA PHE A 12 -0.13 2.96 9.17
C PHE A 12 -0.49 4.22 9.96
N HIS A 13 -0.73 4.02 11.26
CA HIS A 13 -0.90 5.10 12.22
C HIS A 13 0.21 5.03 13.26
N TYR A 14 1.11 6.00 13.21
CA TYR A 14 2.22 6.12 14.13
C TYR A 14 2.56 7.60 14.33
N GLN A 15 3.28 7.91 15.41
CA GLN A 15 3.78 9.26 15.63
C GLN A 15 5.03 9.46 14.77
N GLU A 16 4.88 10.21 13.70
CA GLU A 16 6.00 10.68 12.89
C GLU A 16 6.73 11.80 13.63
N SER A 17 8.06 11.70 13.73
CA SER A 17 8.91 12.77 14.23
C SER A 17 9.35 13.74 13.11
N GLY A 18 9.14 13.38 11.85
CA GLY A 18 9.42 14.22 10.69
C GLY A 18 9.39 13.48 9.36
N LEU A 19 9.76 14.20 8.29
CA LEU A 19 9.73 13.67 6.92
C LEU A 19 10.62 12.43 6.72
N SER A 20 11.71 12.32 7.47
CA SER A 20 12.62 11.16 7.41
C SER A 20 11.91 9.85 7.74
N ASP A 21 11.00 9.85 8.71
CA ASP A 21 10.28 8.64 9.14
C ASP A 21 9.29 8.18 8.06
N ILE A 22 8.64 9.15 7.39
CA ILE A 22 7.75 8.89 6.25
C ILE A 22 8.55 8.29 5.08
N LEU A 23 9.74 8.84 4.80
CA LEU A 23 10.61 8.36 3.73
C LEU A 23 11.15 6.96 4.01
N GLU A 24 11.52 6.67 5.25
CA GLU A 24 11.98 5.35 5.68
C GLU A 24 10.87 4.31 5.53
N LEU A 25 9.67 4.61 6.03
CA LEU A 25 8.50 3.73 5.87
C LEU A 25 8.19 3.50 4.38
N THR A 26 8.13 4.57 3.59
CA THR A 26 7.84 4.48 2.15
C THR A 26 8.86 3.62 1.42
N SER A 27 10.15 3.79 1.73
CA SER A 27 11.24 2.98 1.16
C SER A 27 11.09 1.50 1.52
N ALA A 28 10.84 1.19 2.81
CA ALA A 28 10.64 -0.17 3.28
C ALA A 28 9.42 -0.85 2.62
N MET A 29 8.29 -0.15 2.54
CA MET A 29 7.06 -0.66 1.92
C MET A 29 7.24 -0.89 0.42
N THR A 30 7.89 0.03 -0.28
CA THR A 30 8.20 -0.12 -1.72
C THR A 30 9.12 -1.32 -1.97
N ALA A 31 10.16 -1.49 -1.14
CA ALA A 31 11.06 -2.64 -1.21
C ALA A 31 10.35 -3.98 -0.92
N ALA A 32 9.30 -3.96 -0.11
CA ALA A 32 8.44 -5.12 0.16
C ALA A 32 7.38 -5.38 -0.94
N GLY A 33 7.35 -4.58 -2.01
CA GLY A 33 6.45 -4.77 -3.15
C GLY A 33 5.09 -4.08 -3.01
N PHE A 34 4.93 -3.18 -2.03
CA PHE A 34 3.74 -2.36 -1.92
C PHE A 34 3.84 -1.14 -2.85
N THR A 35 2.68 -0.56 -3.20
CA THR A 35 2.56 0.60 -4.10
C THR A 35 1.95 1.80 -3.37
N THR A 36 2.25 3.03 -3.82
CA THR A 36 1.58 4.25 -3.30
C THR A 36 0.30 4.60 -4.06
N THR A 37 0.05 3.91 -5.17
CA THR A 37 -1.16 4.04 -5.97
C THR A 37 -1.89 2.71 -6.03
N MET A 38 -3.22 2.77 -6.19
CA MET A 38 -4.04 1.60 -6.49
C MET A 38 -5.07 1.92 -7.55
N THR A 39 -5.28 0.98 -8.45
CA THR A 39 -6.31 1.04 -9.48
C THR A 39 -7.68 0.69 -8.90
N ASP A 40 -8.68 1.53 -9.17
CA ASP A 40 -10.09 1.25 -8.86
C ASP A 40 -10.68 0.15 -9.75
N ASP A 41 -11.99 -0.06 -9.66
CA ASP A 41 -12.69 -1.10 -10.45
C ASP A 41 -12.89 -0.70 -11.92
N ASP A 42 -12.82 0.60 -12.23
CA ASP A 42 -12.91 1.15 -13.59
C ASP A 42 -11.56 1.19 -14.31
N GLY A 43 -10.46 0.83 -13.63
CA GLY A 43 -9.12 0.81 -14.20
C GLY A 43 -8.33 2.11 -14.02
N HIS A 44 -8.81 3.07 -13.25
CA HIS A 44 -8.12 4.33 -13.01
C HIS A 44 -7.20 4.25 -11.79
N PRO A 45 -5.91 4.65 -11.90
CA PRO A 45 -5.00 4.70 -10.76
C PRO A 45 -5.31 5.91 -9.86
N HIS A 46 -5.31 5.68 -8.55
CA HIS A 46 -5.47 6.71 -7.52
C HIS A 46 -4.31 6.68 -6.53
N GLU A 47 -3.88 7.86 -6.08
CA GLU A 47 -2.93 8.00 -4.97
C GLU A 47 -3.61 7.61 -3.65
N LEU A 48 -2.92 6.81 -2.83
CA LEU A 48 -3.45 6.34 -1.55
C LEU A 48 -3.23 7.33 -0.40
N GLY A 49 -2.33 8.30 -0.61
CA GLY A 49 -1.95 9.29 0.40
C GLY A 49 -0.84 8.82 1.33
N THR A 50 -0.39 9.72 2.21
CA THR A 50 0.69 9.44 3.16
C THR A 50 0.35 8.25 4.06
N ASN A 51 1.33 7.40 4.32
CA ASN A 51 1.23 6.18 5.14
C ASN A 51 0.26 5.10 4.65
N SER A 52 -0.28 5.23 3.44
CA SER A 52 -1.18 4.24 2.86
C SER A 52 -0.54 3.59 1.66
N TYR A 53 -0.55 2.25 1.65
CA TYR A 53 0.14 1.47 0.62
C TYR A 53 -0.74 0.32 0.13
N GLY A 54 -0.72 0.09 -1.18
CA GLY A 54 -1.46 -0.95 -1.86
C GLY A 54 -0.64 -2.24 -1.97
N ILE A 55 -1.29 -3.38 -1.82
CA ILE A 55 -0.72 -4.68 -2.17
C ILE A 55 -1.78 -5.56 -2.80
N VAL A 56 -1.37 -6.35 -3.78
CA VAL A 56 -2.22 -7.32 -4.45
C VAL A 56 -1.72 -8.71 -4.07
N SER A 57 -2.54 -9.48 -3.37
CA SER A 57 -2.13 -10.75 -2.79
C SER A 57 -3.23 -11.80 -2.92
N THR A 58 -2.82 -13.06 -2.93
CA THR A 58 -3.70 -14.23 -2.86
C THR A 58 -3.86 -14.74 -1.43
N LEU A 59 -3.27 -14.03 -0.46
CA LEU A 59 -3.38 -14.35 0.96
C LEU A 59 -4.72 -13.84 1.48
N GLU A 60 -5.61 -14.75 1.88
CA GLU A 60 -6.80 -14.41 2.67
C GLU A 60 -6.32 -13.92 4.04
N ALA A 61 -6.74 -12.71 4.43
CA ALA A 61 -6.40 -12.08 5.71
C ALA A 61 -7.18 -12.66 6.89
#